data_AF-A0A8T5NJN2-F1
#
_entry.id   AF-A0A8T5NJN2-F1
#
_cell.length_a   1.000
_cell.length_b   1.000
_cell.length_c   1.000
_cell.angle_alpha   90.00
_cell.angle_beta   90.00
_cell.angle_gamma   90.00
#
_symmetry.space_group_name_H-M   'P 1'
#
loop_
_entity.id
_entity.type
_entity.pdbx_description
1 polymer ?
#
loop_
_entity_poly.entity_id
_entity_poly.type
_entity_poly.pdbx_seq_one_letter_code
_entity_poly.pdbx_strand_id
1 'polypeptide(L)'
;MVNNIEKFLHDLKISGTAEKTLKDYSRFLKNIDKVKSLEKWDKTDVNRYIMDQQNGCLIGTVEISKVKIKRFFTWAGKSELVSHLNIKIPAENPGTSYSAG
;
A
#
# COMPACT_ATOMS: atom_id res chain seq x y z
N MET A 1 -0.74 6.82 21.68
CA MET A 1 -0.80 7.28 20.29
C MET A 1 -1.16 6.05 19.45
N VAL A 2 -2.37 6.00 18.88
CA VAL A 2 -2.80 4.78 18.17
C VAL A 2 -2.06 4.75 16.84
N ASN A 3 -1.27 3.70 16.62
CA ASN A 3 -0.48 3.54 15.41
C ASN A 3 -1.43 3.40 14.20
N ASN A 4 -1.34 4.30 13.22
CA ASN A 4 -2.22 4.28 12.03
C ASN A 4 -2.15 2.95 11.28
N ILE A 5 -1.00 2.27 11.35
CA ILE A 5 -0.82 0.92 10.81
C ILE A 5 -1.76 -0.08 11.50
N GLU A 6 -1.90 -0.03 12.82
CA GLU A 6 -2.73 -0.97 13.58
C GLU A 6 -4.22 -0.75 13.31
N LYS A 7 -4.67 0.52 13.24
CA LYS A 7 -6.03 0.87 12.82
C LYS A 7 -6.34 0.36 11.41
N PHE A 8 -5.44 0.60 10.45
CA PHE A 8 -5.60 0.11 9.10
C PHE A 8 -5.73 -1.42 9.04
N LEU A 9 -4.87 -2.14 9.76
CA LEU A 9 -4.91 -3.61 9.81
C LEU A 9 -6.20 -4.12 10.47
N HIS A 10 -6.69 -3.43 11.50
CA HIS A 10 -7.95 -3.75 12.15
C HIS A 10 -9.14 -3.59 11.19
N ASP A 11 -9.20 -2.49 10.43
CA ASP A 11 -10.25 -2.24 9.46
C ASP A 11 -10.22 -3.26 8.31
N LEU A 12 -9.02 -3.63 7.84
CA LEU A 12 -8.87 -4.71 6.86
C LEU A 12 -9.37 -6.05 7.40
N LYS A 13 -9.12 -6.34 8.68
CA LYS A 13 -9.58 -7.55 9.35
C LYS A 13 -11.10 -7.58 9.44
N ILE A 14 -11.74 -6.48 9.84
CA ILE A 14 -13.20 -6.34 9.86
C ILE A 14 -13.79 -6.53 8.46
N SER A 15 -13.10 -6.04 7.43
CA SER A 15 -13.50 -6.17 6.02
C SER A 15 -13.32 -7.59 5.45
N GLY A 16 -12.93 -8.58 6.26
CA GLY A 16 -12.78 -9.97 5.82
C GLY A 16 -11.46 -10.28 5.10
N THR A 17 -10.43 -9.43 5.25
CA THR A 17 -9.11 -9.70 4.65
C THR A 17 -8.45 -10.92 5.32
N ALA A 18 -7.92 -11.84 4.50
CA ALA A 18 -7.23 -13.04 4.99
C ALA A 18 -6.05 -12.71 5.93
N GLU A 19 -5.87 -13.52 6.98
CA GLU A 19 -4.82 -13.29 8.00
C GLU A 19 -3.40 -13.24 7.40
N LYS A 20 -3.13 -14.10 6.40
CA LYS A 20 -1.85 -14.08 5.67
C LYS A 20 -1.61 -12.71 5.05
N THR A 21 -2.62 -12.16 4.37
CA THR A 21 -2.57 -10.83 3.75
C THR A 21 -2.39 -9.73 4.79
N LEU A 22 -3.04 -9.83 5.95
CA LEU A 22 -2.85 -8.88 7.07
C LEU A 22 -1.42 -8.90 7.61
N LYS A 23 -0.83 -10.09 7.81
CA LYS A 23 0.57 -10.24 8.23
C LYS A 23 1.52 -9.64 7.19
N ASP A 24 1.23 -9.86 5.91
CA ASP A 24 1.96 -9.30 4.79
C ASP A 24 1.92 -7.77 4.76
N TYR A 25 0.74 -7.17 4.99
CA TYR A 25 0.59 -5.73 5.13
C TYR A 25 1.31 -5.19 6.36
N SER A 26 1.18 -5.87 7.51
CA SER A 26 1.81 -5.46 8.75
C SER A 26 3.33 -5.41 8.63
N ARG A 27 3.93 -6.47 8.10
CA ARG A 27 5.38 -6.54 7.89
C ARG A 27 5.85 -5.45 6.92
N PHE A 28 5.13 -5.26 5.82
CA PHE A 28 5.44 -4.26 4.82
C PHE A 28 5.41 -2.84 5.40
N LEU A 29 4.28 -2.44 5.99
CA LEU A 29 4.09 -1.09 6.52
C LEU A 29 5.06 -0.80 7.67
N LYS A 30 5.27 -1.74 8.58
CA LYS A 30 6.23 -1.58 9.69
C LYS A 30 7.67 -1.44 9.20
N ASN A 31 8.06 -2.15 8.14
CA ASN A 31 9.41 -2.00 7.59
C ASN A 31 9.63 -0.63 6.95
N ILE A 32 8.60 -0.09 6.30
CA ILE A 32 8.66 1.24 5.68
C ILE A 32 8.68 2.34 6.75
N ASP A 33 7.83 2.20 7.77
CA ASP A 33 7.70 3.16 8.87
C ASP A 33 9.00 3.31 9.69
N LYS A 34 9.83 2.25 9.76
CA LYS A 34 11.17 2.29 10.37
C LYS A 34 12.13 3.26 9.68
N VAL A 35 12.00 3.43 8.36
CA VAL A 35 12.87 4.33 7.58
C VAL A 35 12.42 5.76 7.76
N LYS A 36 11.12 6.00 7.58
CA LYS A 36 10.48 7.30 7.81
C LYS A 36 9.03 7.02 8.18
N SER A 37 8.55 7.67 9.25
CA SER A 37 7.17 7.49 9.70
C SER A 37 6.19 7.78 8.58
N LEU A 38 5.27 6.85 8.31
CA LEU A 38 4.28 6.94 7.22
C LEU A 38 3.40 8.19 7.32
N GLU A 39 3.24 8.75 8.51
CA GLU A 39 2.51 10.01 8.72
C GLU A 39 3.21 11.23 8.11
N LYS A 40 4.54 11.17 7.99
CA LYS A 40 5.41 12.23 7.46
C LYS A 40 5.76 12.03 5.98
N TRP A 41 5.16 11.04 5.33
CA TRP A 41 5.40 10.79 3.92
C TRP A 41 4.73 11.85 3.05
N ASP A 42 5.47 12.33 2.07
CA ASP A 42 4.99 13.14 0.97
C ASP A 42 5.14 12.40 -0.37
N LYS A 43 4.68 13.04 -1.45
CA LYS A 43 4.68 12.46 -2.80
C LYS A 43 6.10 12.06 -3.26
N THR A 44 7.11 12.80 -2.82
CA THR A 44 8.52 12.53 -3.12
C THR A 44 8.99 11.26 -2.44
N ASP A 45 8.61 11.02 -1.18
CA ASP A 45 8.95 9.78 -0.48
C ASP A 45 8.32 8.57 -1.15
N VAL A 46 7.05 8.68 -1.55
CA VAL A 46 6.36 7.63 -2.30
C VAL A 46 7.12 7.32 -3.58
N ASN A 47 7.45 8.34 -4.37
CA ASN A 47 8.19 8.15 -5.63
C ASN A 47 9.57 7.54 -5.41
N ARG A 48 10.31 8.05 -4.43
CA ARG A 48 11.64 7.56 -4.08
C ARG A 48 11.58 6.10 -3.66
N TYR A 49 10.64 5.72 -2.80
CA TYR A 49 10.48 4.34 -2.39
C TYR A 49 10.19 3.42 -3.58
N ILE A 50 9.29 3.83 -4.49
CA ILE A 50 9.00 3.04 -5.69
C ILE A 50 10.24 2.92 -6.60
N MET A 51 11.00 4.00 -6.79
CA MET A 51 12.26 3.96 -7.56
C MET A 51 13.31 3.04 -6.90
N ASP A 52 13.48 3.11 -5.58
CA ASP A 52 14.39 2.24 -4.85
C ASP A 52 13.98 0.76 -4.97
N GLN A 53 12.67 0.46 -4.92
CA GLN A 53 12.17 -0.89 -5.16
C GLN A 53 12.37 -1.35 -6.60
N GLN A 54 12.25 -0.47 -7.59
CA GLN A 54 12.51 -0.78 -9.00
C GLN A 54 13.99 -1.10 -9.25
N ASN A 55 14.89 -0.42 -8.53
CA ASN A 55 16.32 -0.62 -8.69
C ASN A 55 16.83 -1.87 -7.95
N GLY A 56 16.10 -2.36 -6.94
CA GLY A 56 16.51 -3.46 -6.06
C GLY A 56 15.65 -4.74 -6.12
N CYS A 57 14.54 -4.78 -6.86
CA CYS A 57 13.60 -5.90 -6.82
C CYS A 57 12.97 -6.27 -8.18
N LEU A 58 12.38 -7.47 -8.25
CA LEU A 58 11.61 -7.94 -9.40
C LEU A 58 10.38 -7.04 -9.62
N ILE A 59 10.05 -6.77 -10.89
CA ILE A 59 8.94 -5.90 -11.32
C ILE A 59 7.61 -6.24 -10.62
N GLY A 60 7.33 -7.53 -10.38
CA GLY A 60 6.13 -7.97 -9.66
C GLY A 60 6.05 -7.49 -8.21
N THR A 61 7.18 -7.39 -7.51
CA THR A 61 7.24 -6.89 -6.13
C THR A 61 7.00 -5.38 -6.06
N VAL A 62 7.38 -4.65 -7.11
CA VAL A 62 7.11 -3.20 -7.23
C VAL A 62 5.61 -2.94 -7.34
N GLU A 63 4.90 -3.67 -8.21
CA GLU A 63 3.46 -3.49 -8.38
C GLU A 63 2.68 -3.84 -7.11
N ILE A 64 3.04 -4.94 -6.43
CA ILE A 64 2.46 -5.30 -5.13
C ILE A 64 2.71 -4.19 -4.10
N SER A 65 3.91 -3.60 -4.09
CA SER A 65 4.24 -2.50 -3.19
C SER A 65 3.41 -1.25 -3.47
N LYS A 66 3.21 -0.88 -4.75
CA LYS A 66 2.33 0.23 -5.16
C LYS A 66 0.89 0.00 -4.70
N VAL A 67 0.35 -1.22 -4.86
CA VAL A 67 -1.00 -1.57 -4.40
C VAL A 67 -1.12 -1.38 -2.89
N LYS A 68 -0.16 -1.91 -2.12
CA LYS A 68 -0.16 -1.83 -0.65
C LYS A 68 -0.09 -0.36 -0.17
N ILE A 69 0.82 0.43 -0.76
CA ILE A 69 1.00 1.85 -0.47
C ILE A 69 -0.27 2.64 -0.82
N LYS A 70 -0.80 2.46 -2.04
CA LYS A 70 -2.02 3.15 -2.48
C LYS A 70 -3.18 2.87 -1.55
N ARG A 71 -3.40 1.60 -1.17
CA ARG A 71 -4.49 1.22 -0.27
C ARG A 71 -4.36 1.86 1.11
N PHE A 72 -3.15 1.88 1.67
CA PHE A 72 -2.90 2.50 2.97
C PHE A 72 -3.12 4.01 2.95
N PHE A 73 -2.53 4.75 2.01
CA PHE A 73 -2.66 6.20 1.95
C PHE A 73 -4.07 6.65 1.56
N THR A 74 -4.79 5.90 0.72
CA THR A 74 -6.20 6.14 0.46
C THR A 74 -7.05 5.97 1.73
N TRP A 75 -6.81 4.91 2.51
CA TRP A 75 -7.50 4.71 3.78
C TRP A 75 -7.17 5.83 4.80
N ALA A 76 -5.93 6.29 4.83
CA ALA A 76 -5.48 7.37 5.70
C ALA A 76 -5.98 8.77 5.27
N GLY A 77 -6.79 8.88 4.21
CA GLY A 77 -7.30 10.15 3.69
C GLY A 77 -6.27 10.98 2.93
N LYS A 78 -5.15 10.39 2.52
CA LYS A 78 -4.04 11.03 1.80
C LYS A 78 -3.90 10.50 0.37
N SER A 79 -5.02 10.37 -0.33
CA SER A 79 -5.06 9.77 -1.67
C SER A 79 -4.28 10.59 -2.71
N GLU A 80 -4.08 11.88 -2.46
CA GLU A 80 -3.26 12.78 -3.27
C GLU A 80 -1.78 12.36 -3.35
N LEU A 81 -1.28 11.63 -2.33
CA LEU A 81 0.10 11.11 -2.31
C LEU A 81 0.31 9.94 -3.26
N VAL A 82 -0.77 9.30 -3.70
CA VAL A 82 -0.73 8.01 -4.43
C VAL A 82 -1.61 8.01 -5.68
N SER A 83 -2.28 9.12 -6.00
CA SER A 83 -3.17 9.26 -7.15
C SER A 83 -2.44 9.09 -8.48
N HIS A 84 -1.18 9.50 -8.53
CA HIS A 84 -0.31 9.38 -9.71
C HIS A 84 0.31 7.98 -9.88
N LEU A 85 0.17 7.09 -8.90
CA LEU A 85 0.68 5.73 -9.02
C LEU A 85 -0.16 4.94 -10.02
N ASN A 86 0.42 4.73 -11.21
CA ASN A 86 -0.13 3.82 -12.21
C ASN A 86 0.21 2.38 -11.80
N ILE A 87 -0.84 1.62 -11.46
CA ILE A 87 -0.75 0.21 -11.08
C ILE A 87 -1.11 -0.59 -12.33
N LYS A 88 -0.13 -1.29 -12.89
CA LYS A 88 -0.39 -2.35 -13.86
C LYS A 88 -0.73 -3.58 -13.06
N ILE A 89 -2.02 -3.81 -12.85
CA ILE A 89 -2.49 -5.07 -12.26
C ILE A 89 -2.02 -6.19 -13.22
N PRO A 90 -1.09 -7.08 -12.84
CA PRO A 90 -0.84 -8.27 -13.65
C PRO A 90 -2.17 -9.02 -13.68
N ALA A 91 -2.65 -9.36 -14.87
CA ALA A 91 -3.99 -9.90 -15.08
C ALA A 91 -4.24 -11.16 -14.25
N GLU A 92 -4.74 -11.00 -13.03
CA GLU A 92 -5.31 -12.05 -12.20
C GLU A 92 -6.83 -11.95 -12.37
N ASN A 93 -7.35 -12.77 -13.30
CA ASN A 93 -8.75 -13.15 -13.54
C ASN A 93 -9.86 -12.05 -13.55
N PRO A 94 -10.70 -11.99 -14.60
CA PRO A 94 -11.80 -11.02 -14.71
C PRO A 94 -12.90 -11.33 -13.69
N GLY A 95 -12.84 -10.74 -12.50
CA GLY A 95 -13.80 -11.04 -11.44
C GLY A 95 -14.09 -9.92 -10.44
N THR A 96 -13.55 -8.71 -10.59
CA THR A 96 -13.92 -7.62 -9.67
C THR A 96 -13.94 -6.28 -10.38
N SER A 97 -15.05 -6.01 -11.06
CA SER A 97 -15.43 -4.67 -11.48
C SER A 97 -15.71 -3.83 -10.23
N TYR A 98 -14.86 -2.86 -9.92
CA TYR A 98 -15.29 -1.72 -9.13
C TYR A 98 -15.86 -0.69 -10.11
N SER A 99 -17.16 -0.78 -10.35
CA SER A 99 -17.93 0.25 -11.04
C SER A 99 -17.99 1.47 -10.14
N ALA A 100 -17.37 2.56 -10.56
CA ALA A 100 -17.68 3.89 -10.03
C ALA A 100 -18.99 4.34 -10.70
N GLY A 101 -20.02 4.56 -9.87
CA GLY A 101 -21.24 5.25 -10.27
C GLY A 101 -21.04 6.76 -10.30
#